data_AF-A0A938GHP6-F1
#
_entry.id   AF-A0A938GHP6-F1
#
_cell.length_a   1.000
_cell.length_b   1.000
_cell.length_c   1.000
_cell.angle_alpha   90.00
_cell.angle_beta   90.00
_cell.angle_gamma   90.00
#
_symmetry.space_group_name_H-M   'P 1'
#
loop_
_entity.id
_entity.type
_entity.pdbx_description
1 polymer ?
#
loop_
_entity_poly.entity_id
_entity_poly.type
_entity_poly.pdbx_seq_one_letter_code
_entity_poly.pdbx_strand_id
1 'polypeptide(L)'
;MEHLKSGVDLVAGPRVRHNFFELVYAIKRDGARAGTLFLRTDLLALRERMIQHAGLLGIVAAFAILLASIITRSLQGIIAHPLTNLADLARRIAGDGDFTIRARKNSEDEIGQLIEGFNHMLDQIQQRDMAIKQVNEELESRVAARTQELSQEVETRRQAQEAAEAASKAKSGFLATMSHEIRTP
;
A
#
# COMPACT_ATOMS: atom_id res chain seq x y z
N MET A 1 44.12 -70.09 3.46
CA MET A 1 45.19 -69.68 4.38
C MET A 1 45.06 -68.18 4.56
N GLU A 2 44.92 -67.63 5.74
CA GLU A 2 44.84 -68.17 7.07
C GLU A 2 44.39 -66.98 7.89
N HIS A 3 43.60 -67.24 8.92
CA HIS A 3 43.13 -66.22 9.81
C HIS A 3 44.32 -65.39 10.33
N LEU A 4 44.46 -64.13 9.88
CA LEU A 4 44.82 -63.09 10.84
C LEU A 4 43.60 -62.96 11.77
N LYS A 5 43.44 -63.96 12.65
CA LYS A 5 42.75 -63.78 13.93
C LYS A 5 43.41 -62.54 14.48
N SER A 6 42.67 -61.43 14.43
CA SER A 6 43.03 -60.16 15.04
C SER A 6 43.51 -60.50 16.44
N GLY A 7 44.83 -60.60 16.62
CA GLY A 7 45.46 -60.86 17.91
C GLY A 7 45.41 -59.59 18.72
N VAL A 8 44.30 -58.86 18.69
CA VAL A 8 44.11 -57.54 19.25
C VAL A 8 42.74 -57.58 19.89
N ASP A 9 42.71 -57.84 21.19
CA ASP A 9 41.48 -57.85 21.98
C ASP A 9 41.40 -56.55 22.77
N LEU A 10 40.23 -55.90 22.75
CA LEU A 10 39.98 -54.69 23.54
C LEU A 10 40.02 -55.05 25.03
N VAL A 11 40.99 -54.49 25.76
CA VAL A 11 41.18 -54.78 27.20
C VAL A 11 40.36 -53.82 28.05
N ALA A 12 40.27 -52.57 27.62
CA ALA A 12 39.43 -51.55 28.25
C ALA A 12 38.76 -50.73 27.14
N GLY A 13 37.44 -50.52 27.27
CA GLY A 13 36.68 -49.67 26.36
C GLY A 13 37.22 -48.24 26.27
N PRO A 14 36.85 -47.48 25.24
CA PRO A 14 37.30 -46.11 25.06
C PRO A 14 36.95 -45.27 26.30
N ARG A 15 37.97 -44.66 26.91
CA ARG A 15 37.78 -43.79 28.08
C ARG A 15 38.31 -42.41 27.75
N VAL A 16 37.48 -41.40 27.97
CA VAL A 16 37.92 -40.00 27.97
C VAL A 16 38.33 -39.67 29.41
N ARG A 17 39.58 -39.27 29.61
CA ARG A 17 40.07 -38.88 30.93
C ARG A 17 40.86 -37.56 30.82
N HIS A 18 40.38 -36.53 31.51
CA HIS A 18 40.81 -35.13 31.34
C HIS A 18 40.69 -34.69 29.88
N ASN A 19 41.82 -34.51 29.20
CA ASN A 19 41.94 -34.04 27.82
C ASN A 19 42.42 -35.14 26.86
N PHE A 20 42.42 -36.40 27.29
CA PHE A 20 42.93 -37.48 26.46
C PHE A 20 41.86 -38.53 26.23
N PHE A 21 41.82 -39.02 25.00
CA PHE A 21 41.09 -40.21 24.63
C PHE A 21 42.07 -41.39 24.64
N GLU A 22 41.80 -42.34 25.53
CA GLU A 22 42.65 -43.50 25.79
C GLU A 22 41.96 -44.78 25.27
N LEU A 23 42.68 -45.56 24.48
CA LEU A 23 42.33 -46.93 24.12
C LEU A 23 43.44 -47.90 24.49
N VAL A 24 43.02 -49.05 25.03
CA VAL A 24 43.94 -50.10 25.47
C VAL A 24 43.57 -51.41 24.80
N TYR A 25 44.46 -51.91 23.96
CA TYR A 25 44.31 -53.21 23.30
C TYR A 25 45.39 -54.18 23.74
N ALA A 26 45.03 -55.42 24.04
CA ALA A 26 46.00 -56.49 24.28
C ALA A 26 46.37 -57.11 22.94
N ILE A 27 47.66 -57.17 22.66
CA ILE A 27 48.16 -57.92 21.52
C ILE A 27 48.40 -59.36 21.98
N LYS A 28 47.74 -60.33 21.34
CA LYS A 28 47.89 -61.77 21.54
C LYS A 28 48.64 -62.36 20.36
N ARG A 29 49.61 -63.24 20.64
CA ARG A 29 50.30 -64.07 19.65
C ARG A 29 50.18 -65.51 20.13
N ASP A 30 49.68 -66.39 19.27
CA ASP A 30 49.43 -67.81 19.58
C ASP A 30 48.57 -68.04 20.84
N GLY A 31 47.56 -67.19 21.06
CA GLY A 31 46.63 -67.29 22.20
C GLY A 31 47.18 -66.73 23.52
N ALA A 32 48.48 -66.47 23.64
CA ALA A 32 49.11 -65.84 24.80
C ALA A 32 49.23 -64.32 24.62
N ARG A 33 49.08 -63.55 25.72
CA ARG A 33 49.21 -62.08 25.71
C ARG A 33 50.67 -61.71 25.46
N ALA A 34 50.97 -61.25 24.26
CA ALA A 34 52.30 -60.82 23.83
C ALA A 34 52.61 -59.38 24.25
N GLY A 35 51.60 -58.53 24.44
CA GLY A 35 51.79 -57.14 24.84
C GLY A 35 50.51 -56.34 25.02
N THR A 36 50.65 -55.04 25.25
CA THR A 36 49.52 -54.10 25.33
C THR A 36 49.85 -52.85 24.51
N LEU A 37 49.00 -52.52 23.56
CA LEU A 37 49.04 -51.27 22.80
C LEU A 37 48.21 -50.23 23.55
N PHE A 38 48.85 -49.14 23.97
CA PHE A 38 48.22 -48.00 24.61
C PHE A 38 48.20 -46.83 23.63
N LEU A 39 47.01 -46.44 23.18
CA LEU A 39 46.81 -45.28 22.32
C LEU A 39 46.23 -44.15 23.16
N ARG A 40 46.94 -43.02 23.20
CA ARG A 40 46.50 -41.81 23.89
C ARG A 40 46.53 -40.64 22.91
N THR A 41 45.38 -40.03 22.66
CA THR A 41 45.24 -38.89 21.75
C THR A 41 44.75 -37.67 22.52
N ASP A 42 45.29 -36.50 22.20
CA ASP A 42 44.94 -35.24 22.85
C ASP A 42 43.67 -34.63 22.23
N LEU A 43 42.67 -34.35 23.07
CA LEU A 43 41.39 -33.73 22.72
C LEU A 43 41.44 -32.20 22.78
N LEU A 44 42.46 -31.59 23.40
CA LEU A 44 42.66 -30.14 23.42
C LEU A 44 42.78 -29.58 22.01
N ALA A 45 43.61 -30.22 21.18
CA ALA A 45 43.84 -29.81 19.79
C ALA A 45 42.58 -29.93 18.91
N LEU A 46 41.63 -30.80 19.27
CA LEU A 46 40.33 -30.89 18.61
C LEU A 46 39.39 -29.80 19.12
N ARG A 47 39.36 -29.56 20.44
CA ARG A 47 38.54 -28.52 21.05
C ARG A 47 38.93 -27.12 20.59
N GLU A 48 40.22 -26.81 20.49
CA GLU A 48 40.71 -25.52 19.99
C GLU A 48 40.22 -25.24 18.57
N ARG A 49 40.31 -26.22 17.67
CA ARG A 49 39.79 -26.11 16.30
C ARG A 49 38.27 -25.93 16.26
N MET A 50 37.54 -26.66 17.10
CA MET A 50 36.09 -26.52 17.21
C MET A 50 35.68 -25.11 17.68
N ILE A 51 36.40 -24.54 18.66
CA ILE A 51 36.15 -23.17 19.14
C ILE A 51 36.47 -22.14 18.05
N GLN A 52 37.58 -22.30 17.33
CA GLN A 52 37.93 -21.41 16.21
C GLN A 52 36.85 -21.41 15.12
N HIS A 53 36.38 -22.60 14.70
CA HIS A 53 35.32 -22.71 13.70
C HIS A 53 33.97 -22.17 14.21
N ALA A 54 33.61 -22.45 15.46
CA ALA A 54 32.40 -21.90 16.07
C ALA A 54 32.46 -20.36 16.16
N GLY A 55 33.62 -19.79 16.47
CA GLY A 55 33.85 -18.35 16.47
C GLY A 55 33.67 -17.74 15.08
N LEU A 56 34.27 -18.35 14.05
CA LEU A 56 34.09 -17.90 12.66
C LEU A 56 32.62 -17.95 12.22
N LEU A 57 31.92 -19.04 12.51
CA LEU A 57 30.49 -19.17 12.20
C LEU A 57 29.65 -18.12 12.94
N GLY A 58 29.96 -17.86 14.22
CA GLY A 58 29.30 -16.82 15.00
C GLY A 58 29.49 -15.42 14.40
N ILE A 59 30.70 -15.10 13.95
CA ILE A 59 31.01 -13.81 13.28
C ILE A 59 30.23 -13.70 11.97
N VAL A 60 30.23 -14.75 11.13
CA VAL A 60 29.50 -14.76 9.85
C VAL A 60 28.00 -14.60 10.08
N ALA A 61 27.43 -15.32 11.05
CA ALA A 61 26.02 -15.20 11.41
C ALA A 61 25.67 -13.80 11.93
N ALA A 62 26.51 -13.22 12.81
CA ALA A 62 26.32 -11.86 13.30
C ALA A 62 26.37 -10.83 12.17
N PHE A 63 27.30 -10.98 11.23
CA PHE A 63 27.41 -10.10 10.08
C PHE A 63 26.20 -10.22 9.14
N ALA A 64 25.71 -11.43 8.90
CA ALA A 64 24.50 -11.67 8.10
C ALA A 64 23.27 -11.02 8.74
N ILE A 65 23.08 -11.16 10.05
CA ILE A 65 21.98 -10.52 10.80
C ILE A 65 22.08 -8.99 10.74
N LEU A 66 23.29 -8.46 10.90
CA LEU A 66 23.55 -7.03 10.82
C LEU A 66 23.18 -6.49 9.42
N LEU A 67 23.65 -7.16 8.36
CA LEU A 67 23.39 -6.76 6.99
C LEU A 67 21.90 -6.86 6.66
N ALA A 68 21.23 -7.95 7.05
CA ALA A 68 19.79 -8.10 6.90
C ALA A 68 19.03 -6.96 7.59
N SER A 69 19.41 -6.61 8.82
CA SER A 69 18.80 -5.52 9.58
C SER A 69 18.98 -4.15 8.91
N ILE A 70 20.15 -3.89 8.32
CA ILE A 70 20.43 -2.66 7.55
C ILE A 70 19.54 -2.60 6.32
N ILE A 71 19.47 -3.68 5.54
CA ILE A 71 18.65 -3.76 4.32
C ILE A 71 17.17 -3.55 4.66
N THR A 72 16.65 -4.23 5.69
CA THR A 72 15.26 -4.09 6.13
C THR A 72 14.93 -2.64 6.50
N ARG A 73 15.78 -1.97 7.27
CA ARG A 73 15.58 -0.56 7.64
C ARG A 73 15.66 0.37 6.44
N SER A 74 16.54 0.09 5.48
CA SER A 74 16.66 0.86 4.24
C SER A 74 15.41 0.74 3.37
N LEU A 75 14.89 -0.48 3.18
CA LEU A 75 13.68 -0.73 2.39
C LEU A 75 12.44 -0.03 2.99
N GLN A 76 12.37 0.04 4.33
CA GLN A 76 11.31 0.78 5.01
C GLN A 76 11.32 2.27 4.67
N GLY A 77 12.49 2.90 4.66
CA GLY A 77 12.62 4.33 4.40
C GLY A 77 12.46 4.72 2.92
N ILE A 78 13.00 3.91 2.00
CA ILE A 78 13.08 4.26 0.58
C ILE A 78 11.80 3.84 -0.18
N ILE A 79 11.18 2.72 0.20
CA ILE A 79 10.05 2.15 -0.57
C ILE A 79 8.77 2.14 0.25
N ALA A 80 8.77 1.48 1.42
CA ALA A 80 7.52 1.21 2.14
C ALA A 80 6.85 2.51 2.62
N HIS A 81 7.62 3.40 3.25
CA HIS A 81 7.09 4.62 3.84
C HIS A 81 6.53 5.62 2.80
N PRO A 82 7.20 5.92 1.67
CA PRO A 82 6.60 6.72 0.61
C PRO A 82 5.30 6.12 0.06
N LEU A 83 5.27 4.80 -0.14
CA LEU A 83 4.09 4.12 -0.70
C LEU A 83 2.90 4.15 0.27
N THR A 84 3.14 3.91 1.56
CA THR A 84 2.08 4.02 2.58
C THR A 84 1.57 5.45 2.72
N ASN A 85 2.46 6.45 2.70
CA ASN A 85 2.07 7.86 2.76
C ASN A 85 1.23 8.27 1.55
N LEU A 86 1.61 7.81 0.35
CA LEU A 86 0.85 8.08 -0.86
C LEU A 86 -0.55 7.44 -0.79
N ALA A 87 -0.63 6.20 -0.31
CA ALA A 87 -1.90 5.50 -0.12
C ALA A 87 -2.80 6.17 0.95
N ASP A 88 -2.21 6.63 2.06
CA ASP A 88 -2.93 7.38 3.09
C ASP A 88 -3.42 8.72 2.58
N LEU A 89 -2.60 9.43 1.82
CA LEU A 89 -2.99 10.69 1.19
C LEU A 89 -4.15 10.47 0.21
N ALA A 90 -4.06 9.45 -0.64
CA ALA A 90 -5.16 9.12 -1.56
C ALA A 90 -6.47 8.80 -0.82
N ARG A 91 -6.40 8.05 0.29
CA ARG A 91 -7.57 7.76 1.13
C ARG A 91 -8.18 9.02 1.75
N ARG A 92 -7.34 9.94 2.25
CA ARG A 92 -7.79 11.21 2.84
C ARG A 92 -8.47 12.09 1.80
N ILE A 93 -7.84 12.27 0.64
CA ILE A 93 -8.38 13.08 -0.46
C ILE A 93 -9.71 12.50 -0.96
N ALA A 94 -9.85 11.17 -1.04
CA ALA A 94 -11.10 10.53 -1.44
C ALA A 94 -12.25 10.74 -0.42
N GLY A 95 -11.93 10.94 0.86
CA GLY A 95 -12.92 11.22 1.90
C GLY A 95 -13.26 12.70 2.04
N ASP A 96 -12.23 13.55 2.10
CA ASP A 96 -12.36 14.98 2.40
C ASP A 96 -12.64 15.83 1.15
N GLY A 97 -12.32 15.33 -0.05
CA GLY A 97 -12.47 16.05 -1.32
C GLY A 97 -11.45 17.18 -1.53
N ASP A 98 -10.46 17.31 -0.64
CA ASP A 98 -9.42 18.34 -0.77
C ASP A 98 -8.33 17.92 -1.75
N PHE A 99 -8.53 18.27 -3.02
CA PHE A 99 -7.57 18.04 -4.11
C PHE A 99 -6.46 19.10 -4.17
N THR A 100 -6.27 19.96 -3.17
CA THR A 100 -5.16 20.95 -3.15
C THR A 100 -3.89 20.39 -2.50
N ILE A 101 -4.03 19.33 -1.71
CA ILE A 101 -2.90 18.66 -1.06
C ILE A 101 -2.05 17.94 -2.11
N ARG A 102 -0.73 17.90 -1.92
CA ARG A 102 0.21 17.23 -2.83
C ARG A 102 1.10 16.25 -2.07
N ALA A 103 1.43 15.14 -2.72
CA ALA A 103 2.43 14.20 -2.22
C ALA A 103 3.83 14.79 -2.40
N ARG A 104 4.68 14.68 -1.38
CA ARG A 104 6.04 15.21 -1.41
C ARG A 104 6.97 14.26 -2.18
N LYS A 105 7.58 14.73 -3.27
CA LYS A 105 8.62 14.01 -4.00
C LYS A 105 9.95 14.11 -3.23
N ASN A 106 10.43 12.97 -2.74
CA ASN A 106 11.70 12.87 -1.99
C ASN A 106 12.74 11.99 -2.69
N SER A 107 12.41 11.42 -3.86
CA SER A 107 13.29 10.59 -4.65
C SER A 107 13.14 10.93 -6.13
N GLU A 108 14.19 10.69 -6.91
CA GLU A 108 14.23 10.86 -8.37
C GLU A 108 14.14 9.50 -9.11
N ASP A 109 13.81 8.43 -8.38
CA ASP A 109 13.60 7.08 -8.90
C ASP A 109 12.15 6.86 -9.37
N GLU A 110 11.77 5.61 -9.62
CA GLU A 110 10.43 5.20 -10.03
C GLU A 110 9.35 5.59 -9.00
N ILE A 111 9.69 5.65 -7.71
CA ILE A 111 8.78 6.12 -6.66
C ILE A 111 8.56 7.63 -6.81
N GLY A 112 9.63 8.37 -7.12
CA GLY A 112 9.55 9.78 -7.49
C GLY A 112 8.62 10.05 -8.67
N GLN A 113 8.77 9.28 -9.75
CA GLN A 113 7.92 9.38 -10.95
C GLN A 113 6.45 9.04 -10.65
N LEU A 114 6.20 8.03 -9.80
CA LEU A 114 4.85 7.68 -9.36
C LEU A 114 4.19 8.84 -8.58
N ILE A 115 4.94 9.48 -7.69
CA ILE A 115 4.46 10.66 -6.93
C ILE A 115 4.14 11.82 -7.88
N GLU A 116 4.98 12.05 -8.88
CA GLU A 116 4.77 13.09 -9.88
C GLU A 116 3.51 12.84 -10.72
N GLY A 117 3.32 11.60 -11.20
CA GLY A 117 2.11 11.20 -11.90
C GLY A 117 0.85 11.32 -11.04
N PHE A 118 0.94 10.97 -9.76
CA PHE A 118 -0.16 11.15 -8.80
C PHE A 118 -0.53 12.63 -8.62
N ASN A 119 0.47 13.50 -8.44
CA ASN A 119 0.24 14.94 -8.33
C ASN A 119 -0.34 15.53 -9.62
N HIS A 120 0.11 15.08 -10.79
CA HIS A 120 -0.46 15.50 -12.06
C HIS A 120 -1.95 15.13 -12.19
N MET A 121 -2.34 13.94 -11.74
CA MET A 121 -3.75 13.55 -11.67
C MET A 121 -4.55 14.49 -10.75
N LEU A 122 -4.00 14.88 -9.60
CA LEU A 122 -4.65 15.83 -8.69
C LEU A 122 -4.81 17.22 -9.33
N ASP A 123 -3.80 17.70 -10.06
CA ASP A 123 -3.90 18.96 -10.81
C ASP A 123 -5.04 18.91 -11.83
N GLN A 124 -5.19 17.80 -12.57
CA GLN A 124 -6.29 17.63 -13.52
C GLN A 124 -7.66 17.61 -12.84
N ILE A 125 -7.78 16.96 -11.68
CA ILE A 125 -9.04 16.94 -10.92
C ILE A 125 -9.39 18.35 -10.45
N GLN A 126 -8.43 19.06 -9.87
CA GLN A 126 -8.63 20.43 -9.38
C GLN A 126 -9.04 21.38 -10.51
N GLN A 127 -8.41 21.29 -11.69
CA GLN A 127 -8.79 22.10 -12.85
C GLN A 127 -10.21 21.79 -13.33
N ARG A 128 -10.59 20.52 -13.39
CA ARG A 128 -11.96 20.11 -13.76
C ARG A 128 -12.99 20.63 -12.76
N ASP A 129 -12.69 20.55 -11.47
CA ASP A 129 -13.59 21.01 -10.41
C ASP A 129 -13.82 22.53 -10.49
N MET A 130 -12.74 23.29 -10.71
CA MET A 130 -12.84 24.73 -10.96
C MET A 130 -13.67 25.06 -12.21
N ALA A 131 -13.47 24.31 -13.30
CA ALA A 131 -14.24 24.51 -14.53
C ALA A 131 -15.74 24.19 -14.34
N ILE A 132 -16.06 23.09 -13.64
CA ILE A 132 -17.44 22.73 -13.30
C ILE A 132 -18.09 23.83 -12.47
N LYS A 133 -17.38 24.36 -11.48
CA LYS A 133 -17.89 25.46 -10.66
C LYS A 133 -18.21 26.70 -11.48
N GLN A 134 -17.31 27.11 -12.37
CA GLN A 134 -17.53 28.26 -13.26
C GLN A 134 -18.74 28.05 -14.18
N VAL A 135 -18.88 26.85 -14.75
CA VAL A 135 -20.02 26.51 -15.62
C VAL A 135 -21.32 26.52 -14.84
N ASN A 136 -21.34 26.01 -13.60
CA ASN A 136 -22.52 26.05 -12.74
C ASN A 136 -22.93 27.49 -12.42
N GLU A 137 -21.98 28.35 -12.05
CA GLU A 137 -22.25 29.78 -11.80
C GLU A 137 -22.82 30.48 -13.04
N GLU A 138 -22.27 30.22 -14.23
CA GLU A 138 -22.83 30.75 -15.49
C GLU A 138 -24.23 30.22 -15.76
N LEU A 139 -24.46 28.91 -15.55
CA LEU A 139 -25.75 28.27 -15.77
C LEU A 139 -26.82 28.83 -14.82
N GLU A 140 -26.48 29.01 -13.55
CA GLU A 140 -27.37 29.63 -12.56
C GLU A 140 -27.75 31.06 -12.97
N SER A 141 -26.78 31.87 -13.41
CA SER A 141 -27.05 33.23 -13.89
C SER A 141 -27.96 33.23 -15.13
N ARG A 142 -27.74 32.29 -16.06
CA ARG A 142 -28.58 32.14 -17.26
C ARG A 142 -30.00 31.70 -16.90
N VAL A 143 -30.14 30.73 -16.00
CA VAL A 143 -31.44 30.26 -15.51
C VAL A 143 -32.19 31.41 -14.85
N ALA A 144 -31.54 32.21 -14.01
CA ALA A 144 -32.15 33.38 -13.38
C ALA A 144 -32.65 34.39 -14.42
N ALA A 145 -31.80 34.75 -15.40
CA ALA A 145 -32.17 35.68 -16.47
C ALA A 145 -33.35 35.19 -17.30
N ARG A 146 -33.35 33.91 -17.70
CA ARG A 146 -34.44 33.31 -18.49
C ARG A 146 -35.74 33.16 -17.70
N THR A 147 -35.64 32.85 -16.41
CA THR A 147 -36.81 32.79 -15.53
C THR A 147 -37.45 34.17 -15.39
N GLN A 148 -36.64 35.23 -15.26
CA GLN A 148 -37.14 36.60 -15.23
C GLN A 148 -37.81 36.98 -16.56
N GLU A 149 -37.15 36.73 -17.70
CA GLU A 149 -37.70 37.00 -19.04
C GLU A 149 -39.05 36.28 -19.24
N LEU A 150 -39.12 35.00 -18.91
CA LEU A 150 -40.35 34.20 -19.04
C LEU A 150 -41.46 34.73 -18.12
N SER A 151 -41.13 35.14 -16.89
CA SER A 151 -42.14 35.70 -15.97
C SER A 151 -42.74 37.01 -16.50
N GLN A 152 -41.93 37.86 -17.13
CA GLN A 152 -42.38 39.11 -17.75
C GLN A 152 -43.25 38.84 -18.97
N GLU A 153 -42.88 37.85 -19.79
CA GLU A 153 -43.69 37.45 -20.94
C GLU A 153 -45.03 36.86 -20.51
N VAL A 154 -45.04 35.98 -19.50
CA VAL A 154 -46.28 35.41 -18.94
C VAL A 154 -47.20 36.52 -18.42
N GLU A 155 -46.65 37.49 -17.68
CA GLU A 155 -47.43 38.61 -17.17
C GLU A 155 -48.00 39.49 -18.30
N THR A 156 -47.19 39.79 -19.31
CA THR A 156 -47.64 40.57 -20.48
C THR A 156 -48.76 39.84 -21.23
N ARG A 157 -48.62 38.53 -21.45
CA ARG A 157 -49.65 37.69 -22.09
C ARG A 157 -50.93 37.64 -21.26
N ARG A 158 -50.81 37.53 -19.93
CA ARG A 158 -51.94 37.54 -19.00
C ARG A 158 -52.72 38.86 -19.13
N GLN A 159 -52.03 40.00 -19.10
CA GLN A 159 -52.65 41.32 -19.25
C GLN A 159 -53.35 41.48 -20.61
N ALA A 160 -52.71 41.04 -21.70
CA ALA A 160 -53.30 41.10 -23.03
C ALA A 160 -54.57 40.22 -23.14
N GLN A 161 -54.54 39.03 -22.54
CA GLN A 161 -55.69 38.13 -22.50
C GLN A 161 -56.84 38.74 -21.68
N GLU A 162 -56.56 39.28 -20.50
CA GLU A 162 -57.55 39.96 -19.66
C GLU A 162 -58.20 41.15 -20.38
N ALA A 163 -57.40 41.96 -21.10
CA ALA A 163 -57.91 43.07 -21.89
C ALA A 163 -58.81 42.60 -23.05
N ALA A 164 -58.42 41.53 -23.76
CA ALA A 164 -59.21 40.95 -24.83
C ALA A 164 -60.55 40.36 -24.32
N GLU A 165 -60.52 39.68 -23.18
CA GLU A 165 -61.72 39.14 -22.53
C GLU A 165 -62.65 40.27 -22.05
N ALA A 166 -62.11 41.33 -21.45
CA ALA A 166 -62.89 42.50 -21.05
C ALA A 166 -63.55 43.18 -22.26
N ALA A 167 -62.81 43.36 -23.37
CA ALA A 167 -63.35 43.91 -24.60
C ALA A 167 -64.46 43.02 -25.21
N SER A 168 -64.27 41.70 -25.18
CA SER A 168 -65.27 40.73 -25.65
C SER A 168 -66.55 40.76 -24.80
N LYS A 169 -66.41 40.83 -23.47
CA LYS A 169 -67.55 40.99 -22.54
C LYS A 169 -68.27 42.32 -22.75
N ALA A 170 -67.55 43.43 -22.88
CA ALA A 170 -68.14 44.75 -23.14
C ALA A 170 -68.90 44.78 -24.47
N LYS A 171 -68.32 44.19 -25.54
CA LYS A 171 -68.98 44.05 -26.85
C LYS A 171 -70.25 43.21 -26.76
N SER A 172 -70.22 42.10 -26.03
CA SER A 172 -71.38 41.23 -25.84
C SER A 172 -72.49 41.94 -25.04
N GLY A 173 -72.13 42.65 -23.97
CA GLY A 173 -73.06 43.48 -23.20
C GLY A 173 -73.70 44.58 -24.05
N PHE A 174 -72.92 45.30 -24.84
CA PHE A 174 -73.43 46.31 -25.77
C PHE A 174 -74.43 45.74 -26.78
N LEU A 175 -74.10 44.60 -27.41
CA LEU A 175 -74.99 43.94 -28.36
C LEU A 175 -76.29 43.46 -27.69
N ALA A 176 -76.21 42.98 -26.45
CA ALA A 176 -77.39 42.57 -25.68
C ALA A 176 -78.30 43.77 -25.35
N THR A 177 -77.75 44.89 -24.90
CA THR A 177 -78.49 46.13 -24.63
C THR A 177 -79.14 46.70 -25.91
N MET A 178 -78.38 46.81 -27.00
CA MET A 178 -78.89 47.30 -28.29
C MET A 178 -79.99 46.39 -28.86
N SER A 179 -79.85 45.07 -28.72
CA SER A 179 -80.88 44.11 -29.12
C SER A 179 -82.18 44.29 -28.32
N HIS A 180 -82.07 44.67 -27.05
CA HIS A 180 -83.22 44.94 -26.19
C HIS A 180 -83.92 46.25 -26.57
N GLU A 181 -83.18 47.33 -26.82
CA GLU A 181 -83.79 48.63 -27.21
C GLU A 181 -84.43 48.61 -28.60
N ILE A 182 -83.90 47.82 -29.54
CA ILE A 182 -84.51 47.69 -30.87
C ILE A 182 -85.78 46.81 -30.85
N ARG A 183 -85.93 45.93 -29.85
CA ARG A 183 -87.09 45.01 -29.71
C ARG A 183 -88.24 45.55 -28.86
N THR A 184 -88.04 46.62 -28.11
CA THR A 184 -89.10 47.31 -27.35
C THR A 184 -89.14 48.78 -27.76
N PRO A 185 -90.02 49.17 -28.71
CA PRO A 185 -90.27 50.59 -29.02
C PRO A 185 -91.02 51.31 -27.90
#